data_AF-A0A355M3P3-F1
#
_entry.id   AF-A0A355M3P3-F1
#
_cell.length_a   1.000
_cell.length_b   1.000
_cell.length_c   1.000
_cell.angle_alpha   90.00
_cell.angle_beta   90.00
_cell.angle_gamma   90.00
#
_symmetry.space_group_name_H-M   'P 1'
#
loop_
_entity.id
_entity.type
_entity.pdbx_description
1 polymer ?
#
loop_
_entity_poly.entity_id
_entity_poly.type
_entity_poly.pdbx_seq_one_letter_code
_entity_poly.pdbx_strand_id
1 'polypeptide(L)'
;MSEVRRGNLPILFEFIGFLRKAFFFIILAFLFSAFDLSAVCYPSLQPSSQSNYANFWYDIFSPVSFLLPPHYPKKVIYETKSNYSEIRVYDDGEGWRYLVFLPEYGYQSVLDTKNPEVLVSQYAKLSFLAIPALGQESHKVLFIGMGGAIMPTYFRHYYPDAQIDIVDIDNSIPSIAETYFNFKANKNTKVYIEDGRKFIEETNDKYDIIFLDVYDAETIPQQFTTEEFFQLLRMRLSPEGVLSLNLANFSDKFVLKIFKSVKSAFPNTYAFLTENEHNYVLISLNSEEKALKDLELKSLILDSRNTFNINFQTMLNPVTIIKE
;
A
#
# COMPACT_ATOMS: atom_id res chain seq x y z
N MET A 1 -60.53 -30.42 16.56
CA MET A 1 -60.86 -28.98 16.64
C MET A 1 -59.56 -28.21 16.76
N SER A 2 -59.47 -27.13 16.00
CA SER A 2 -58.28 -26.37 15.60
C SER A 2 -57.68 -25.48 16.71
N GLU A 3 -56.37 -25.54 16.90
CA GLU A 3 -55.57 -24.44 17.45
C GLU A 3 -54.78 -23.77 16.33
N VAL A 4 -55.14 -22.54 15.99
CA VAL A 4 -54.43 -21.68 15.03
C VAL A 4 -53.52 -20.73 15.81
N ARG A 5 -52.23 -20.78 15.47
CA ARG A 5 -51.15 -19.92 16.01
C ARG A 5 -51.44 -18.44 15.75
N ARG A 6 -51.38 -17.59 16.80
CA ARG A 6 -51.31 -16.12 16.68
C ARG A 6 -49.87 -15.72 16.34
N GLY A 7 -49.66 -15.18 15.14
CA GLY A 7 -48.37 -14.64 14.70
C GLY A 7 -48.29 -13.11 14.78
N ASN A 8 -47.15 -12.59 15.25
CA ASN A 8 -46.45 -11.36 14.87
C ASN A 8 -47.26 -10.08 14.52
N LEU A 9 -48.19 -9.65 15.37
CA LEU A 9 -48.73 -8.28 15.27
C LEU A 9 -47.77 -7.13 15.72
N PRO A 10 -46.86 -7.28 16.71
CA PRO A 10 -46.09 -6.12 17.23
C PRO A 10 -45.12 -5.49 16.21
N ILE A 11 -44.48 -6.32 15.39
CA ILE A 11 -43.44 -5.90 14.43
C ILE A 11 -44.05 -5.08 13.29
N LEU A 12 -45.28 -5.38 12.88
CA LEU A 12 -45.98 -4.65 11.84
C LEU A 12 -46.33 -3.22 12.28
N PHE A 13 -46.70 -3.02 13.55
CA PHE A 13 -46.99 -1.70 14.11
C PHE A 13 -45.73 -0.84 14.27
N GLU A 14 -44.60 -1.44 14.67
CA GLU A 14 -43.31 -0.73 14.72
C GLU A 14 -42.82 -0.33 13.31
N PHE A 15 -43.00 -1.21 12.33
CA PHE A 15 -42.64 -0.93 10.93
C PHE A 15 -43.51 0.18 10.33
N ILE A 16 -44.81 0.18 10.59
CA ILE A 16 -45.73 1.26 10.18
C ILE A 16 -45.37 2.58 10.91
N GLY A 17 -44.96 2.51 12.18
CA GLY A 17 -44.47 3.66 12.94
C GLY A 17 -43.18 4.26 12.37
N PHE A 18 -42.24 3.42 11.94
CA PHE A 18 -41.03 3.82 11.25
C PHE A 18 -41.34 4.48 9.89
N LEU A 19 -42.21 3.87 9.09
CA LEU A 19 -42.62 4.43 7.79
C LEU A 19 -43.31 5.79 7.93
N ARG A 20 -44.16 5.99 8.95
CA ARG A 20 -44.78 7.31 9.22
C ARG A 20 -43.75 8.37 9.59
N LYS A 21 -42.72 8.03 10.37
CA LYS A 21 -41.63 8.96 10.72
C LYS A 21 -40.79 9.29 9.49
N ALA A 22 -40.40 8.29 8.70
CA ALA A 22 -39.65 8.49 7.47
C ALA A 22 -40.42 9.38 6.47
N PHE A 23 -41.72 9.14 6.29
CA PHE A 23 -42.56 9.96 5.40
C PHE A 23 -42.72 11.40 5.91
N PHE A 24 -42.79 11.61 7.24
CA PHE A 24 -42.82 12.94 7.84
C PHE A 24 -41.54 13.72 7.55
N PHE A 25 -40.35 13.09 7.68
CA PHE A 25 -39.07 13.74 7.36
C PHE A 25 -38.89 14.02 5.86
N ILE A 26 -39.41 13.15 4.99
CA ILE A 26 -39.40 13.39 3.53
C ILE A 26 -40.28 14.59 3.17
N ILE A 27 -41.50 14.69 3.73
CA ILE A 27 -42.38 15.85 3.51
C ILE A 27 -41.73 17.13 4.05
N LEU A 28 -41.09 17.06 5.22
CA LEU A 28 -40.40 18.20 5.82
C LEU A 28 -39.22 18.67 4.93
N ALA A 29 -38.42 17.74 4.40
CA ALA A 29 -37.33 18.04 3.47
C ALA A 29 -37.84 18.70 2.17
N PHE A 30 -38.97 18.22 1.63
CA PHE A 30 -39.60 18.84 0.46
C PHE A 30 -40.11 20.26 0.76
N LEU A 31 -40.72 20.50 1.92
CA LEU A 31 -41.18 21.83 2.32
C LEU A 31 -40.02 22.82 2.53
N PHE A 32 -38.85 22.36 2.99
CA PHE A 32 -37.65 23.19 3.11
C PHE A 32 -36.96 23.46 1.76
N SER A 33 -36.98 22.50 0.82
CA SER A 33 -36.48 22.73 -0.55
C SER A 33 -37.36 23.68 -1.37
N ALA A 34 -38.66 23.76 -1.06
CA ALA A 34 -39.61 24.64 -1.75
C ALA A 34 -39.56 26.10 -1.26
N PHE A 35 -38.95 26.35 -0.10
CA PHE A 35 -38.71 27.69 0.45
C PHE A 35 -37.20 27.97 0.51
N ASP A 36 -36.62 28.24 -0.65
CA ASP A 36 -35.27 28.79 -0.72
C ASP A 36 -35.28 30.27 -0.29
N LEU A 37 -35.38 30.49 1.03
CA LEU A 37 -35.35 31.80 1.68
C LEU A 37 -33.96 32.46 1.64
N SER A 38 -32.94 31.77 1.13
CA SER A 38 -31.58 32.29 1.04
C SER A 38 -31.44 33.40 -0.02
N ALA A 39 -32.23 33.33 -1.11
CA ALA A 39 -32.20 34.29 -2.20
C ALA A 39 -32.89 35.64 -1.91
N VAL A 40 -33.76 35.71 -0.89
CA VAL A 40 -34.52 36.93 -0.54
C VAL A 40 -33.79 37.78 0.51
N CYS A 41 -32.92 37.19 1.34
CA CYS A 41 -32.36 37.90 2.49
C CYS A 41 -30.94 38.47 2.29
N TYR A 42 -30.14 38.01 1.32
CA TYR A 42 -28.75 38.48 1.17
C TYR A 42 -28.28 38.54 -0.30
N PRO A 43 -28.49 39.66 -1.02
CA PRO A 43 -28.11 39.78 -2.42
C PRO A 43 -26.60 39.99 -2.68
N SER A 44 -25.76 40.06 -1.64
CA SER A 44 -24.40 40.63 -1.73
C SER A 44 -23.24 39.72 -1.31
N LEU A 45 -23.45 38.40 -1.18
CA LEU A 45 -22.34 37.47 -0.93
C LEU A 45 -21.90 36.78 -2.23
N GLN A 46 -20.63 36.98 -2.61
CA GLN A 46 -19.99 36.31 -3.75
C GLN A 46 -19.84 34.79 -3.55
N PRO A 47 -19.79 34.00 -4.64
CA PRO A 47 -19.88 32.55 -4.59
C PRO A 47 -18.52 31.91 -4.24
N SER A 48 -18.19 31.81 -2.96
CA SER A 48 -17.07 30.96 -2.51
C SER A 48 -17.30 30.26 -1.16
N SER A 49 -18.46 30.43 -0.53
CA SER A 49 -18.79 29.81 0.76
C SER A 49 -20.06 28.94 0.76
N GLN A 50 -20.70 28.73 -0.39
CA GLN A 50 -21.91 27.90 -0.49
C GLN A 50 -21.66 26.39 -0.51
N SER A 51 -20.41 25.93 -0.70
CA SER A 51 -20.11 24.48 -0.76
C SER A 51 -20.28 23.78 0.59
N ASN A 52 -20.04 24.44 1.72
CA ASN A 52 -20.03 23.76 3.02
C ASN A 52 -21.43 23.52 3.62
N TYR A 53 -22.42 24.36 3.31
CA TYR A 53 -23.77 24.19 3.87
C TYR A 53 -24.65 23.26 3.02
N ALA A 54 -24.46 23.25 1.70
CA ALA A 54 -25.13 22.29 0.83
C ALA A 54 -24.68 20.84 1.13
N ASN A 55 -23.39 20.67 1.45
CA ASN A 55 -22.84 19.37 1.83
C ASN A 55 -23.31 18.91 3.22
N PHE A 56 -23.43 19.82 4.20
CA PHE A 56 -23.92 19.47 5.55
C PHE A 56 -25.31 18.83 5.55
N TRP A 57 -26.23 19.37 4.74
CA TRP A 57 -27.58 18.80 4.63
C TRP A 57 -27.65 17.56 3.75
N TYR A 58 -26.78 17.47 2.73
CA TYR A 58 -26.65 16.27 1.91
C TYR A 58 -26.11 15.09 2.72
N ASP A 59 -25.15 15.32 3.61
CA ASP A 59 -24.56 14.30 4.47
C ASP A 59 -25.54 13.78 5.54
N ILE A 60 -26.38 14.65 6.10
CA ILE A 60 -27.37 14.29 7.12
C ILE A 60 -28.59 13.54 6.53
N PHE A 61 -28.99 13.85 5.30
CA PHE A 61 -30.23 13.33 4.72
C PHE A 61 -30.06 12.39 3.53
N SER A 62 -28.83 12.13 3.06
CA SER A 62 -28.59 11.10 2.05
C SER A 62 -28.67 9.70 2.69
N PRO A 63 -29.54 8.80 2.20
CA PRO A 63 -29.58 7.41 2.67
C PRO A 63 -28.29 6.62 2.36
N VAL A 64 -27.38 7.20 1.55
CA VAL A 64 -26.07 6.63 1.23
C VAL A 64 -25.05 6.90 2.35
N SER A 65 -25.18 8.00 3.11
CA SER A 65 -24.27 8.36 4.21
C SER A 65 -24.30 7.36 5.37
N PHE A 66 -25.40 6.61 5.52
CA PHE A 66 -25.52 5.52 6.50
C PHE A 66 -24.81 4.21 6.06
N LEU A 67 -24.36 4.15 4.81
CA LEU A 67 -23.67 2.99 4.22
C LEU A 67 -22.17 3.23 4.01
N LEU A 68 -21.69 4.45 4.21
CA LEU A 68 -20.26 4.76 4.14
C LEU A 68 -19.65 4.63 5.55
N PRO A 69 -18.53 3.92 5.72
CA PRO A 69 -17.80 3.93 6.98
C PRO A 69 -17.42 5.38 7.32
N PRO A 70 -17.48 5.80 8.61
CA PRO A 70 -17.09 7.15 8.98
C PRO A 70 -15.68 7.44 8.45
N HIS A 71 -15.52 8.55 7.73
CA HIS A 71 -14.20 9.11 7.49
C HIS A 71 -13.67 9.64 8.83
N TYR A 72 -12.99 8.77 9.58
CA TYR A 72 -12.38 9.15 10.84
C TYR A 72 -11.32 10.24 10.58
N PRO A 73 -11.36 11.35 11.31
CA PRO A 73 -10.37 12.40 11.14
C PRO A 73 -8.99 11.86 11.53
N LYS A 74 -8.10 11.76 10.55
CA LYS A 74 -6.72 11.31 10.77
C LYS A 74 -6.02 12.30 11.68
N LYS A 75 -5.63 11.86 12.88
CA LYS A 75 -4.88 12.68 13.83
C LYS A 75 -3.39 12.54 13.53
N VAL A 76 -2.70 13.66 13.34
CA VAL A 76 -1.23 13.67 13.35
C VAL A 76 -0.78 13.32 14.77
N ILE A 77 -0.08 12.19 14.92
CA ILE A 77 0.48 11.74 16.21
C ILE A 77 1.99 11.96 16.31
N TYR A 78 2.64 12.24 15.18
CA TYR A 78 4.05 12.61 15.09
C TYR A 78 4.30 13.42 13.83
N GLU A 79 5.18 14.40 13.91
CA GLU A 79 5.63 15.21 12.80
C GLU A 79 7.10 15.57 12.99
N THR A 80 7.89 15.47 11.93
CA THR A 80 9.28 15.91 11.91
C THR A 80 9.67 16.38 10.51
N LYS A 81 10.79 17.08 10.42
CA LYS A 81 11.42 17.45 9.15
C LYS A 81 12.84 16.92 9.16
N SER A 82 13.13 16.01 8.23
CA SER A 82 14.48 15.49 8.03
C SER A 82 15.21 16.31 6.96
N ASN A 83 16.43 15.89 6.61
CA ASN A 83 17.16 16.45 5.47
C ASN A 83 16.54 16.07 4.11
N TYR A 84 15.58 15.13 4.09
CA TYR A 84 15.03 14.54 2.86
C TYR A 84 13.54 14.86 2.67
N SER A 85 12.75 14.87 3.74
CA SER A 85 11.30 15.12 3.62
C SER A 85 10.68 15.69 4.90
N GLU A 86 9.48 16.23 4.78
CA GLU A 86 8.60 16.43 5.93
C GLU A 86 7.82 15.14 6.17
N ILE A 87 7.92 14.60 7.38
CA ILE A 87 7.40 13.27 7.71
C ILE A 87 6.30 13.42 8.74
N ARG A 88 5.16 12.78 8.48
CA ARG A 88 4.03 12.71 9.41
C ARG A 88 3.60 11.28 9.64
N VAL A 89 3.25 10.98 10.88
CA VAL A 89 2.54 9.76 11.25
C VAL A 89 1.12 10.14 11.63
N TYR A 90 0.15 9.52 10.95
CA TYR A 90 -1.26 9.65 11.27
C TYR A 90 -1.78 8.39 11.93
N ASP A 91 -2.70 8.56 12.87
CA ASP A 91 -3.48 7.50 13.49
C ASP A 91 -4.96 7.89 13.40
N ASP A 92 -5.81 6.95 13.02
CA ASP A 92 -7.25 7.19 12.89
C ASP A 92 -8.04 6.79 14.14
N GLY A 93 -7.40 6.19 15.15
CA GLY A 93 -8.03 5.69 16.36
C GLY A 93 -8.83 4.40 16.17
N GLU A 94 -8.95 3.89 14.95
CA GLU A 94 -9.72 2.70 14.58
C GLU A 94 -8.86 1.52 14.17
N GLY A 95 -7.55 1.69 14.34
CA GLY A 95 -6.57 0.64 14.14
C GLY A 95 -5.72 0.85 12.89
N TRP A 96 -5.81 1.98 12.19
CA TRP A 96 -4.96 2.26 11.05
C TRP A 96 -3.91 3.32 11.37
N ARG A 97 -2.69 3.05 10.89
CA ARG A 97 -1.58 3.97 11.01
C ARG A 97 -0.92 4.21 9.66
N TYR A 98 -0.60 5.47 9.39
CA TYR A 98 -0.12 5.92 8.09
C TYR A 98 1.18 6.69 8.24
N LEU A 99 2.20 6.33 7.46
CA LEU A 99 3.40 7.13 7.25
C LEU A 99 3.21 7.95 5.99
N VAL A 100 3.50 9.25 6.06
CA VAL A 100 3.36 10.18 4.94
C VAL A 100 4.63 11.02 4.86
N PHE A 101 5.23 11.07 3.67
CA PHE A 101 6.28 12.03 3.33
C PHE A 101 5.65 13.08 2.44
N LEU A 102 5.86 14.36 2.79
CA LEU A 102 5.28 15.53 2.12
C LEU A 102 3.79 15.32 1.82
N PRO A 103 2.87 15.83 2.67
CA PRO A 103 1.46 15.42 2.74
C PRO A 103 0.65 15.39 1.43
N GLU A 104 1.18 15.96 0.35
CA GLU A 104 0.61 15.98 -1.00
C GLU A 104 0.90 14.71 -1.83
N TYR A 105 1.87 13.87 -1.44
CA TYR A 105 2.39 12.75 -2.26
C TYR A 105 1.93 11.35 -1.79
N GLY A 106 0.94 11.27 -0.91
CA GLY A 106 0.26 10.02 -0.55
C GLY A 106 0.89 9.25 0.63
N TYR A 107 0.34 8.06 0.90
CA TYR A 107 0.79 7.20 2.01
C TYR A 107 1.99 6.36 1.59
N GLN A 108 3.08 6.49 2.33
CA GLN A 108 4.33 5.74 2.14
C GLN A 108 4.27 4.37 2.82
N SER A 109 3.53 4.27 3.92
CA SER A 109 3.27 2.99 4.58
C SER A 109 1.93 3.03 5.28
N VAL A 110 1.23 1.89 5.27
CA VAL A 110 -0.04 1.70 5.97
C VAL A 110 0.04 0.44 6.80
N LEU A 111 -0.31 0.55 8.08
CA LEU A 111 -0.34 -0.55 9.04
C LEU A 111 -1.76 -0.71 9.59
N ASP A 112 -2.29 -1.94 9.52
CA ASP A 112 -3.38 -2.38 10.37
C ASP A 112 -2.78 -2.77 11.73
N THR A 113 -2.97 -1.93 12.74
CA THR A 113 -2.47 -2.17 14.10
C THR A 113 -3.20 -3.31 14.82
N LYS A 114 -4.39 -3.71 14.34
CA LYS A 114 -5.13 -4.87 14.86
C LYS A 114 -4.62 -6.18 14.26
N ASN A 115 -4.13 -6.14 13.01
CA ASN A 115 -3.57 -7.30 12.30
C ASN A 115 -2.20 -6.95 11.66
N PRO A 116 -1.15 -6.69 12.47
CA PRO A 116 0.12 -6.15 11.99
C PRO A 116 0.90 -7.10 11.07
N GLU A 117 0.55 -8.38 11.05
CA GLU A 117 1.11 -9.41 10.17
C GLU A 117 0.50 -9.43 8.76
N VAL A 118 -0.49 -8.58 8.48
CA VAL A 118 -1.16 -8.50 7.18
C VAL A 118 -0.60 -7.36 6.35
N LEU A 119 -0.17 -7.66 5.12
CA LEU A 119 0.12 -6.60 4.16
C LEU A 119 -1.19 -5.97 3.68
N VAL A 120 -1.27 -4.66 3.84
CA VAL A 120 -2.45 -3.87 3.45
C VAL A 120 -2.30 -3.42 2.00
N SER A 121 -1.20 -2.73 1.70
CA SER A 121 -0.90 -2.17 0.38
C SER A 121 -0.75 -3.24 -0.70
N GLN A 122 -1.34 -3.00 -1.88
CA GLN A 122 -1.28 -3.97 -2.97
C GLN A 122 0.12 -4.06 -3.58
N TYR A 123 0.83 -2.94 -3.71
CA TYR A 123 2.22 -2.98 -4.22
C TYR A 123 3.13 -3.83 -3.33
N ALA A 124 2.93 -3.78 -2.01
CA ALA A 124 3.68 -4.60 -1.07
C ALA A 124 3.40 -6.08 -1.36
N LYS A 125 2.14 -6.49 -1.47
CA LYS A 125 1.76 -7.87 -1.82
C LYS A 125 2.39 -8.32 -3.15
N LEU A 126 2.35 -7.48 -4.19
CA LEU A 126 2.98 -7.76 -5.48
C LEU A 126 4.50 -7.89 -5.38
N SER A 127 5.15 -7.09 -4.52
CA SER A 127 6.60 -7.19 -4.31
C SER A 127 7.00 -8.56 -3.76
N PHE A 128 6.15 -9.18 -2.95
CA PHE A 128 6.36 -10.54 -2.45
C PHE A 128 6.16 -11.65 -3.48
N LEU A 129 5.78 -11.34 -4.74
CA LEU A 129 5.88 -12.31 -5.86
C LEU A 129 7.33 -12.80 -6.10
N ALA A 130 8.32 -12.19 -5.45
CA ALA A 130 9.68 -12.70 -5.36
C ALA A 130 9.82 -13.97 -4.47
N ILE A 131 8.94 -14.19 -3.48
CA ILE A 131 9.00 -15.35 -2.57
C ILE A 131 8.97 -16.68 -3.32
N PRO A 132 8.04 -16.93 -4.28
CA PRO A 132 8.04 -18.17 -5.05
C PRO A 132 9.38 -18.54 -5.67
N ALA A 133 10.27 -17.58 -5.95
CA ALA A 133 11.59 -17.90 -6.51
C ALA A 133 12.54 -18.55 -5.50
N LEU A 134 12.32 -18.31 -4.20
CA LEU A 134 13.10 -18.85 -3.09
C LEU A 134 13.04 -20.38 -3.11
N GLY A 135 14.21 -21.02 -3.03
CA GLY A 135 14.35 -22.48 -3.10
C GLY A 135 14.91 -23.13 -1.83
N GLN A 136 15.25 -22.34 -0.82
CA GLN A 136 15.91 -22.78 0.42
C GLN A 136 15.11 -22.33 1.66
N GLU A 137 15.52 -22.73 2.86
CA GLU A 137 14.84 -22.37 4.12
C GLU A 137 15.44 -21.14 4.79
N SER A 138 16.73 -20.85 4.57
CA SER A 138 17.42 -19.67 5.08
C SER A 138 17.68 -18.69 3.95
N HIS A 139 17.38 -17.42 4.18
CA HIS A 139 17.47 -16.36 3.17
C HIS A 139 18.25 -15.17 3.67
N LYS A 140 19.04 -14.57 2.78
CA LYS A 140 19.59 -13.23 3.00
C LYS A 140 18.86 -12.24 2.09
N VAL A 141 18.19 -11.25 2.68
CA VAL A 141 17.33 -10.31 1.97
C VAL A 141 17.77 -8.88 2.25
N LEU A 142 17.78 -8.07 1.21
CA LEU A 142 18.05 -6.64 1.28
C LEU A 142 16.78 -5.84 0.98
N PHE A 143 16.48 -4.87 1.82
CA PHE A 143 15.50 -3.82 1.55
C PHE A 143 16.24 -2.51 1.37
N ILE A 144 16.11 -1.88 0.20
CA ILE A 144 16.60 -0.53 -0.06
C ILE A 144 15.39 0.39 -0.08
N GLY A 145 15.32 1.28 0.91
CA GLY A 145 14.10 1.97 1.33
C GLY A 145 13.45 1.23 2.51
N MET A 146 13.29 1.92 3.64
CA MET A 146 12.74 1.34 4.86
C MET A 146 11.27 1.70 5.05
N GLY A 147 10.90 2.97 4.88
CA GLY A 147 9.55 3.47 5.18
C GLY A 147 9.12 3.09 6.60
N GLY A 148 7.89 2.61 6.78
CA GLY A 148 7.41 2.07 8.05
C GLY A 148 7.95 0.68 8.40
N ALA A 149 8.89 0.13 7.62
CA ALA A 149 9.44 -1.22 7.74
C ALA A 149 8.38 -2.33 7.76
N ILE A 150 7.27 -2.12 7.05
CA ILE A 150 6.16 -3.09 6.93
C ILE A 150 6.62 -4.36 6.21
N MET A 151 7.26 -4.23 5.05
CA MET A 151 7.74 -5.38 4.28
C MET A 151 8.84 -6.16 5.01
N PRO A 152 9.88 -5.53 5.60
CA PRO A 152 10.84 -6.25 6.44
C PRO A 152 10.20 -7.00 7.63
N THR A 153 9.24 -6.36 8.32
CA THR A 153 8.53 -6.96 9.46
C THR A 153 7.70 -8.16 9.03
N TYR A 154 6.97 -8.03 7.93
CA TYR A 154 6.19 -9.12 7.34
C TYR A 154 7.09 -10.27 6.88
N PHE A 155 8.20 -10.00 6.18
CA PHE A 155 9.13 -11.05 5.74
C PHE A 155 9.68 -11.83 6.94
N ARG A 156 10.09 -11.12 8.01
CA ARG A 156 10.58 -11.72 9.25
C ARG A 156 9.56 -12.62 9.93
N HIS A 157 8.27 -12.29 9.88
CA HIS A 157 7.21 -13.10 10.48
C HIS A 157 7.19 -14.53 9.91
N TYR A 158 7.35 -14.67 8.60
CA TYR A 158 7.36 -15.97 7.92
C TYR A 158 8.74 -16.64 7.87
N TYR A 159 9.80 -15.83 7.92
CA TYR A 159 11.18 -16.31 7.92
C TYR A 159 11.94 -15.78 9.15
N PRO A 160 11.67 -16.32 10.35
CA PRO A 160 12.22 -15.82 11.61
C PRO A 160 13.75 -15.85 11.66
N ASP A 161 14.39 -16.76 10.92
CA ASP A 161 15.85 -16.94 10.89
C ASP A 161 16.56 -16.21 9.74
N ALA A 162 15.84 -15.55 8.82
CA ALA A 162 16.45 -14.87 7.68
C ALA A 162 17.45 -13.78 8.09
N GLN A 163 18.48 -13.54 7.30
CA GLN A 163 19.31 -12.35 7.45
C GLN A 163 18.65 -11.21 6.68
N ILE A 164 18.32 -10.11 7.36
CA ILE A 164 17.65 -8.96 6.76
C ILE A 164 18.56 -7.76 6.92
N ASP A 165 19.02 -7.22 5.81
CA ASP A 165 19.70 -5.92 5.76
C ASP A 165 18.68 -4.89 5.23
N ILE A 166 18.58 -3.74 5.90
CA ILE A 166 17.69 -2.64 5.53
C ILE A 166 18.55 -1.39 5.37
N VAL A 167 18.44 -0.71 4.24
CA VAL A 167 19.21 0.50 3.92
C VAL A 167 18.24 1.64 3.70
N ASP A 168 18.40 2.70 4.48
CA ASP A 168 17.65 3.94 4.28
C ASP A 168 18.60 5.12 4.45
N ILE A 169 18.42 6.16 3.64
CA ILE A 169 19.29 7.34 3.70
C ILE A 169 18.88 8.29 4.83
N ASP A 170 17.60 8.24 5.24
CA ASP A 170 17.03 9.14 6.23
C ASP A 170 17.15 8.54 7.64
N ASN A 171 18.04 9.13 8.44
CA ASN A 171 18.34 8.67 9.79
C ASN A 171 17.15 8.78 10.79
N SER A 172 16.08 9.49 10.43
CA SER A 172 14.90 9.61 11.27
C SER A 172 13.97 8.40 11.14
N ILE A 173 13.98 7.73 9.99
CA ILE A 173 13.04 6.66 9.63
C ILE A 173 13.08 5.45 10.56
N PRO A 174 14.25 4.92 10.98
CA PRO A 174 14.26 3.76 11.87
C PRO A 174 13.54 4.02 13.19
N SER A 175 13.76 5.20 13.80
CA SER A 175 13.10 5.55 15.07
C SER A 175 11.58 5.68 14.92
N ILE A 176 11.12 6.15 13.75
CA ILE A 176 9.70 6.26 13.42
C ILE A 176 9.10 4.86 13.22
N ALA A 177 9.77 3.99 12.48
CA ALA A 177 9.34 2.61 12.26
C ALA A 177 9.24 1.82 13.57
N GLU A 178 10.23 1.95 14.47
CA GLU A 178 10.23 1.29 15.78
C GLU A 178 9.11 1.81 16.69
N THR A 179 8.94 3.13 16.77
CA THR A 179 7.99 3.76 17.69
C THR A 179 6.55 3.60 17.22
N TYR A 180 6.33 3.71 15.91
CA TYR A 180 4.99 3.83 15.34
C TYR A 180 4.56 2.64 14.50
N PHE A 181 5.46 1.82 13.94
CA PHE A 181 5.08 0.75 13.00
C PHE A 181 5.46 -0.66 13.47
N ASN A 182 5.67 -0.85 14.78
CA ASN A 182 5.98 -2.14 15.42
C ASN A 182 7.25 -2.82 14.89
N PHE A 183 8.12 -2.10 14.18
CA PHE A 183 9.38 -2.64 13.72
C PHE A 183 10.29 -2.94 14.91
N LYS A 184 10.92 -4.12 14.88
CA LYS A 184 11.90 -4.53 15.90
C LYS A 184 13.06 -5.22 15.22
N ALA A 185 14.22 -4.55 15.20
CA ALA A 185 15.46 -5.19 14.81
C ALA A 185 15.83 -6.30 15.81
N ASN A 186 16.41 -7.39 15.31
CA ASN A 186 16.97 -8.47 16.13
C ASN A 186 18.40 -8.77 15.66
N LYS A 187 19.05 -9.80 16.23
CA LYS A 187 20.42 -10.18 15.85
C LYS A 187 20.64 -10.47 14.35
N ASN A 188 19.58 -10.80 13.62
CA ASN A 188 19.60 -11.11 12.20
C ASN A 188 19.00 -9.97 11.34
N THR A 189 18.68 -8.82 11.92
CA THR A 189 18.20 -7.63 11.19
C THR A 189 19.17 -6.47 11.43
N LYS A 190 19.77 -5.94 10.37
CA LYS A 190 20.65 -4.77 10.44
C LYS A 190 20.05 -3.63 9.65
N VAL A 191 20.13 -2.43 10.21
CA VAL A 191 19.69 -1.19 9.59
C VAL A 191 20.92 -0.34 9.32
N TYR A 192 21.11 0.07 8.07
CA TYR A 192 22.20 0.93 7.62
C TYR A 192 21.63 2.29 7.23
N ILE A 193 22.19 3.34 7.83
CA ILE A 193 21.88 4.72 7.47
C ILE A 193 22.85 5.16 6.38
N GLU A 194 22.48 4.91 5.13
CA GLU A 194 23.36 5.11 3.98
C GLU A 194 22.57 5.26 2.69
N ASP A 195 23.20 5.87 1.68
CA ASP A 195 22.68 5.85 0.32
C ASP A 195 22.65 4.41 -0.25
N GLY A 196 21.49 3.98 -0.76
CA GLY A 196 21.29 2.63 -1.26
C GLY A 196 22.20 2.23 -2.40
N ARG A 197 22.58 3.17 -3.29
CA ARG A 197 23.51 2.89 -4.38
C ARG A 197 24.93 2.72 -3.83
N LYS A 198 25.36 3.61 -2.94
CA LYS A 198 26.66 3.50 -2.25
C LYS A 198 26.80 2.16 -1.52
N PHE A 199 25.77 1.76 -0.77
CA PHE A 199 25.75 0.46 -0.08
C PHE A 199 25.96 -0.72 -1.06
N ILE A 200 25.27 -0.71 -2.20
CA ILE A 200 25.36 -1.75 -3.23
C ILE A 200 26.75 -1.76 -3.91
N GLU A 201 27.38 -0.60 -4.08
CA GLU A 201 28.75 -0.48 -4.59
C GLU A 201 29.78 -1.08 -3.62
N GLU A 202 29.62 -0.83 -2.32
CA GLU A 202 30.60 -1.23 -1.29
C GLU A 202 30.43 -2.67 -0.78
N THR A 203 29.20 -3.18 -0.69
CA THR A 203 28.95 -4.52 -0.16
C THR A 203 29.46 -5.62 -1.07
N ASN A 204 30.02 -6.69 -0.50
CA ASN A 204 30.35 -7.91 -1.23
C ASN A 204 29.36 -9.04 -0.98
N ASP A 205 28.31 -8.77 -0.19
CA ASP A 205 27.29 -9.75 0.13
C ASP A 205 26.43 -10.10 -1.10
N LYS A 206 25.86 -11.30 -1.03
CA LYS A 206 24.88 -11.80 -1.99
C LYS A 206 23.53 -11.96 -1.29
N TYR A 207 22.48 -11.54 -1.98
CA TYR A 207 21.11 -11.56 -1.49
C TYR A 207 20.25 -12.47 -2.35
N ASP A 208 19.34 -13.20 -1.72
CA ASP A 208 18.34 -14.01 -2.41
C ASP A 208 17.18 -13.15 -2.91
N ILE A 209 16.87 -12.07 -2.19
CA ILE A 209 15.95 -11.03 -2.69
C ILE A 209 16.54 -9.67 -2.39
N ILE A 210 16.48 -8.77 -3.38
CA ILE A 210 16.63 -7.34 -3.17
C ILE A 210 15.28 -6.70 -3.46
N PHE A 211 14.69 -6.06 -2.45
CA PHE A 211 13.55 -5.17 -2.59
C PHE A 211 14.08 -3.75 -2.78
N LEU A 212 13.79 -3.15 -3.93
CA LEU A 212 14.15 -1.78 -4.27
C LEU A 212 12.88 -0.92 -4.25
N ASP A 213 12.72 -0.15 -3.18
CA ASP A 213 11.57 0.70 -2.89
C ASP A 213 12.06 2.11 -2.52
N VAL A 214 12.72 2.77 -3.48
CA VAL A 214 13.40 4.06 -3.27
C VAL A 214 12.67 5.17 -3.99
N TYR A 215 12.36 6.23 -3.25
CA TYR A 215 11.80 7.47 -3.80
C TYR A 215 12.42 8.65 -3.07
N ASP A 216 12.58 9.74 -3.81
CA ASP A 216 12.60 11.06 -3.20
C ASP A 216 11.15 11.60 -3.11
N ALA A 217 11.02 12.84 -2.68
CA ALA A 217 9.76 13.57 -2.58
C ALA A 217 8.84 13.44 -3.81
N GLU A 218 9.40 13.32 -5.02
CA GLU A 218 8.67 13.49 -6.28
C GLU A 218 8.97 12.40 -7.33
N THR A 219 10.10 11.70 -7.25
CA THR A 219 10.59 10.77 -8.27
C THR A 219 11.56 9.73 -7.71
N ILE A 220 12.02 8.81 -8.57
CA ILE A 220 13.16 7.93 -8.27
C ILE A 220 14.44 8.68 -8.63
N PRO A 221 15.44 8.79 -7.73
CA PRO A 221 16.69 9.46 -8.05
C PRO A 221 17.38 8.77 -9.24
N GLN A 222 17.90 9.57 -10.19
CA GLN A 222 18.42 9.06 -11.47
C GLN A 222 19.44 7.93 -11.32
N GLN A 223 20.25 7.97 -10.26
CA GLN A 223 21.26 6.96 -9.97
C GLN A 223 20.68 5.55 -9.74
N PHE A 224 19.38 5.41 -9.44
CA PHE A 224 18.69 4.12 -9.31
C PHE A 224 18.00 3.66 -10.60
N THR A 225 18.14 4.42 -11.69
CA THR A 225 17.40 4.18 -12.95
C THR A 225 18.27 3.72 -14.12
N THR A 226 19.59 3.56 -13.90
CA THR A 226 20.55 3.28 -14.97
C THR A 226 20.79 1.78 -15.16
N GLU A 227 21.20 1.39 -16.36
CA GLU A 227 21.54 0.00 -16.66
C GLU A 227 22.70 -0.50 -15.79
N GLU A 228 23.73 0.32 -15.58
CA GLU A 228 24.89 -0.02 -14.76
C GLU A 228 24.49 -0.31 -13.32
N PHE A 229 23.50 0.42 -12.80
CA PHE A 229 22.98 0.17 -11.47
C PHE A 229 22.25 -1.19 -11.40
N PHE A 230 21.41 -1.50 -12.40
CA PHE A 230 20.75 -2.81 -12.45
C PHE A 230 21.74 -3.96 -12.66
N GLN A 231 22.81 -3.77 -13.42
CA GLN A 231 23.91 -4.74 -13.53
C GLN A 231 24.60 -4.95 -12.18
N LEU A 232 24.84 -3.88 -11.43
CA LEU A 232 25.42 -3.97 -10.10
C LEU A 232 24.49 -4.71 -9.12
N LEU A 233 23.19 -4.45 -9.14
CA LEU A 233 22.20 -5.21 -8.38
C LEU A 233 22.21 -6.70 -8.75
N ARG A 234 22.28 -7.02 -10.05
CA ARG A 234 22.42 -8.41 -10.52
C ARG A 234 23.67 -9.07 -9.95
N MET A 235 24.77 -8.33 -9.89
CA MET A 235 26.01 -8.79 -9.24
C MET A 235 25.90 -8.91 -7.71
N ARG A 236 24.89 -8.35 -7.03
CA ARG A 236 24.63 -8.56 -5.60
C ARG A 236 23.56 -9.60 -5.33
N LEU A 237 22.94 -10.17 -6.35
CA LEU A 237 22.02 -11.31 -6.17
C LEU A 237 22.77 -12.65 -6.13
N SER A 238 22.24 -13.60 -5.36
CA SER A 238 22.59 -15.01 -5.49
C SER A 238 22.18 -15.53 -6.88
N PRO A 239 22.73 -16.65 -7.39
CA PRO A 239 22.40 -17.15 -8.74
C PRO A 239 20.90 -17.32 -8.99
N GLU A 240 20.16 -17.68 -7.93
CA GLU A 240 18.71 -17.88 -7.95
C GLU A 240 17.92 -16.69 -7.40
N GLY A 241 18.60 -15.58 -7.12
CA GLY A 241 18.03 -14.42 -6.47
C GLY A 241 17.11 -13.61 -7.38
N VAL A 242 16.32 -12.75 -6.74
CA VAL A 242 15.30 -11.93 -7.40
C VAL A 242 15.43 -10.47 -7.00
N LEU A 243 15.30 -9.59 -7.98
CA LEU A 243 15.06 -8.17 -7.75
C LEU A 243 13.54 -7.91 -7.82
N SER A 244 13.00 -7.30 -6.78
CA SER A 244 11.65 -6.72 -6.75
C SER A 244 11.78 -5.21 -6.72
N LEU A 245 11.31 -4.53 -7.77
CA LEU A 245 11.38 -3.07 -7.90
C LEU A 245 9.97 -2.48 -7.94
N ASN A 246 9.68 -1.58 -7.00
CA ASN A 246 8.45 -0.79 -7.01
C ASN A 246 8.62 0.49 -7.85
N LEU A 247 7.62 0.84 -8.66
CA LEU A 247 7.53 2.05 -9.48
C LEU A 247 6.14 2.68 -9.29
N ALA A 248 6.03 3.57 -8.31
CA ALA A 248 4.77 4.19 -7.89
C ALA A 248 4.49 5.48 -8.66
N ASN A 249 3.25 5.65 -9.12
CA ASN A 249 2.73 6.91 -9.67
C ASN A 249 3.49 7.48 -10.88
N PHE A 250 4.16 6.63 -11.68
CA PHE A 250 4.82 7.05 -12.91
C PHE A 250 3.98 6.81 -14.16
N SER A 251 4.14 7.69 -15.15
CA SER A 251 3.59 7.45 -16.49
C SER A 251 4.12 6.15 -17.10
N ASP A 252 3.29 5.46 -17.89
CA ASP A 252 3.68 4.23 -18.60
C ASP A 252 4.94 4.41 -19.45
N LYS A 253 5.14 5.60 -20.03
CA LYS A 253 6.36 5.94 -20.80
C LYS A 253 7.62 5.91 -19.93
N PHE A 254 7.54 6.43 -18.71
CA PHE A 254 8.66 6.39 -17.77
C PHE A 254 8.91 4.96 -17.30
N VAL A 255 7.85 4.23 -16.92
CA VAL A 255 7.93 2.83 -16.53
C VAL A 255 8.56 1.98 -17.64
N LEU A 256 8.18 2.19 -18.91
CA LEU A 256 8.76 1.48 -20.05
C LEU A 256 10.26 1.78 -20.22
N LYS A 257 10.70 3.02 -19.96
CA LYS A 257 12.13 3.37 -19.97
C LYS A 257 12.89 2.57 -18.91
N ILE A 258 12.39 2.56 -17.67
CA ILE A 258 13.01 1.81 -16.57
C ILE A 258 13.00 0.32 -16.87
N PHE A 259 11.87 -0.21 -17.33
CA PHE A 259 11.73 -1.62 -17.72
C PHE A 259 12.76 -2.03 -18.76
N LYS A 260 13.06 -1.19 -19.75
CA LYS A 260 14.12 -1.47 -20.75
C LYS A 260 15.50 -1.54 -20.11
N SER A 261 15.83 -0.60 -19.21
CA SER A 261 17.11 -0.61 -18.48
C SER A 261 17.25 -1.84 -17.58
N VAL A 262 16.19 -2.19 -16.84
CA VAL A 262 16.16 -3.42 -16.01
C VAL A 262 16.32 -4.65 -16.90
N LYS A 263 15.59 -4.72 -18.01
CA LYS A 263 15.61 -5.89 -18.91
C LYS A 263 16.97 -6.10 -19.60
N SER A 264 17.74 -5.05 -19.81
CA SER A 264 19.12 -5.16 -20.32
C SER A 264 20.02 -5.91 -19.33
N ALA A 265 19.86 -5.64 -18.03
CA ALA A 265 20.57 -6.36 -16.98
C ALA A 265 19.93 -7.73 -16.67
N PHE A 266 18.61 -7.84 -16.69
CA PHE A 266 17.81 -9.01 -16.30
C PHE A 266 16.85 -9.42 -17.43
N PRO A 267 17.26 -10.33 -18.34
CA PRO A 267 16.42 -10.75 -19.46
C PRO A 267 15.03 -11.28 -19.03
N ASN A 268 14.96 -11.95 -17.87
CA ASN A 268 13.76 -12.51 -17.26
C ASN A 268 13.10 -11.50 -16.30
N THR A 269 12.56 -10.41 -16.86
CA THR A 269 11.83 -9.37 -16.11
C THR A 269 10.36 -9.32 -16.49
N TYR A 270 9.51 -9.29 -15.46
CA TYR A 270 8.05 -9.27 -15.57
C TYR A 270 7.48 -8.07 -14.82
N ALA A 271 6.47 -7.41 -15.40
CA ALA A 271 5.81 -6.26 -14.79
C ALA A 271 4.42 -6.67 -14.28
N PHE A 272 4.06 -6.19 -13.10
CA PHE A 272 2.75 -6.37 -12.49
C PHE A 272 2.20 -4.99 -12.12
N LEU A 273 0.91 -4.77 -12.30
CA LEU A 273 0.25 -3.50 -12.01
C LEU A 273 -0.74 -3.70 -10.87
N THR A 274 -0.65 -2.86 -9.85
CA THR A 274 -1.64 -2.83 -8.75
C THR A 274 -3.00 -2.37 -9.26
N GLU A 275 -4.08 -2.93 -8.72
CA GLU A 275 -5.41 -2.42 -8.98
C GLU A 275 -5.60 -1.11 -8.19
N ASN A 276 -5.83 0.01 -8.88
CA ASN A 276 -6.16 1.32 -8.30
C ASN A 276 -5.04 2.10 -7.56
N GLU A 277 -3.85 1.52 -7.34
CA GLU A 277 -2.71 2.25 -6.72
C GLU A 277 -1.75 2.86 -7.77
N HIS A 278 -1.89 2.56 -9.06
CA HIS A 278 -1.00 3.01 -10.14
C HIS A 278 0.49 2.69 -9.92
N ASN A 279 0.80 1.62 -9.18
CA ASN A 279 2.15 1.11 -8.99
C ASN A 279 2.45 -0.03 -9.94
N TYR A 280 3.56 0.08 -10.66
CA TYR A 280 4.16 -1.07 -11.33
C TYR A 280 5.17 -1.73 -10.39
N VAL A 281 5.07 -3.04 -10.22
CA VAL A 281 6.08 -3.85 -9.55
C VAL A 281 6.77 -4.71 -10.59
N LEU A 282 8.10 -4.57 -10.71
CA LEU A 282 8.91 -5.39 -11.58
C LEU A 282 9.55 -6.53 -10.78
N ILE A 283 9.36 -7.77 -11.25
CA ILE A 283 10.04 -8.95 -10.72
C ILE A 283 11.05 -9.42 -11.76
N SER A 284 12.32 -9.39 -11.38
CA SER A 284 13.47 -9.71 -12.25
C SER A 284 14.24 -10.88 -11.69
N LEU A 285 14.27 -11.99 -12.43
CA LEU A 285 14.98 -13.20 -12.05
C LEU A 285 16.44 -13.13 -12.49
N ASN A 286 17.38 -13.44 -11.58
CA ASN A 286 18.79 -13.50 -11.93
C ASN A 286 19.14 -14.73 -12.78
N SER A 287 18.45 -15.85 -12.51
CA SER A 287 18.62 -17.11 -13.24
C SER A 287 18.08 -16.99 -14.67
N GLU A 288 18.89 -17.42 -15.63
CA GLU A 288 18.52 -17.48 -17.04
C GLU A 288 17.67 -18.71 -17.37
N GLU A 289 17.77 -19.76 -16.54
CA GLU A 289 17.00 -21.01 -16.71
C GLU A 289 15.57 -20.87 -16.21
N LYS A 290 15.34 -20.07 -15.16
CA LYS A 290 14.00 -19.85 -14.60
C LYS A 290 13.17 -18.90 -15.45
N ALA A 291 11.91 -19.26 -15.65
CA ALA A 291 10.91 -18.43 -16.31
C ALA A 291 9.70 -18.17 -15.39
N LEU A 292 8.78 -17.32 -15.86
CA LEU A 292 7.49 -17.07 -15.22
C LEU A 292 6.76 -18.36 -14.83
N LYS A 293 6.82 -19.38 -15.70
CA LYS A 293 6.17 -20.68 -15.46
C LYS A 293 6.69 -21.39 -14.20
N ASP A 294 7.95 -21.20 -13.85
CA ASP A 294 8.52 -21.74 -12.60
C ASP A 294 7.95 -21.01 -11.38
N LEU A 295 7.75 -19.69 -11.48
CA LEU A 295 7.09 -18.92 -10.43
C LEU A 295 5.63 -19.34 -10.27
N GLU A 296 4.90 -19.58 -11.36
CA GLU A 296 3.52 -20.07 -11.33
C GLU A 296 3.42 -21.41 -10.59
N LEU A 297 4.28 -22.38 -10.95
CA LEU A 297 4.29 -23.69 -10.31
C LEU A 297 4.60 -23.60 -8.82
N LYS A 298 5.61 -22.81 -8.44
CA LYS A 298 5.99 -22.64 -7.04
C LYS A 298 4.94 -21.86 -6.24
N SER A 299 4.26 -20.91 -6.88
CA SER A 299 3.15 -20.17 -6.26
C SER A 299 2.00 -21.08 -5.89
N LEU A 300 1.63 -22.02 -6.76
CA LEU A 300 0.61 -23.04 -6.44
C LEU A 300 0.98 -23.86 -5.20
N ILE A 301 2.26 -24.21 -5.04
CA ILE A 301 2.75 -24.95 -3.87
C ILE A 301 2.61 -24.08 -2.61
N LEU A 302 3.00 -22.81 -2.65
CA LEU A 302 2.89 -21.89 -1.52
C LEU A 302 1.43 -21.61 -1.14
N ASP A 303 0.57 -21.37 -2.13
CA ASP A 303 -0.86 -21.12 -1.94
C ASP A 303 -1.55 -22.35 -1.33
N SER A 304 -1.17 -23.57 -1.73
CA SER A 304 -1.69 -24.80 -1.14
C SER A 304 -1.38 -24.95 0.35
N ARG A 305 -0.32 -24.30 0.83
CA ARG A 305 0.08 -24.27 2.25
C ARG A 305 -0.62 -23.15 3.02
N ASN A 306 -1.26 -22.21 2.33
CA ASN A 306 -1.95 -21.04 2.87
C ASN A 306 -1.13 -20.28 3.93
N THR A 307 0.18 -20.13 3.69
CA THR A 307 1.11 -19.63 4.70
C THR A 307 1.10 -18.11 4.79
N PHE A 308 1.12 -17.40 3.66
CA PHE A 308 1.47 -15.97 3.62
C PHE A 308 0.29 -15.01 3.76
N ASN A 309 -0.95 -15.49 3.87
CA ASN A 309 -2.15 -14.64 3.75
C ASN A 309 -2.15 -13.78 2.46
N ILE A 310 -1.56 -14.36 1.41
CA ILE A 310 -1.44 -13.83 0.06
C ILE A 310 -1.77 -14.99 -0.87
N ASN A 311 -2.50 -14.71 -1.95
CA ASN A 311 -2.74 -15.68 -3.02
C ASN A 311 -1.83 -15.35 -4.21
N PHE A 312 -0.67 -16.00 -4.28
CA PHE A 312 0.35 -15.71 -5.29
C PHE A 312 -0.16 -16.03 -6.70
N GLN A 313 -0.90 -17.12 -6.89
CA GLN A 313 -1.43 -17.52 -8.19
C GLN A 313 -2.32 -16.44 -8.80
N THR A 314 -3.24 -15.87 -8.00
CA THR A 314 -4.14 -14.81 -8.49
C THR A 314 -3.40 -13.51 -8.83
N MET A 315 -2.28 -13.25 -8.14
CA MET A 315 -1.47 -12.05 -8.35
C MET A 315 -0.43 -12.22 -9.47
N LEU A 316 -0.04 -13.45 -9.83
CA LEU A 316 0.88 -13.74 -10.94
C LEU A 316 0.20 -13.55 -12.30
N ASN A 317 -0.18 -12.31 -12.59
CA ASN A 317 -0.78 -11.89 -13.84
C ASN A 317 0.03 -10.73 -14.44
N PRO A 318 1.14 -11.03 -15.12
CA PRO A 318 2.02 -9.97 -15.62
C PRO A 318 1.34 -9.17 -16.73
N VAL A 319 1.52 -7.86 -16.66
CA VAL A 319 1.04 -6.93 -17.69
C VAL A 319 2.11 -6.75 -18.75
N THR A 320 1.68 -6.63 -20.01
CA THR A 320 2.59 -6.14 -21.04
C THR A 320 2.57 -4.62 -21.01
N ILE A 321 3.73 -4.01 -20.80
CA ILE A 321 3.88 -2.56 -20.92
C ILE A 321 3.88 -2.22 -22.44
N ILE A 322 2.68 -2.10 -23.01
CA ILE A 322 2.40 -1.72 -24.42
C ILE A 322 1.69 -0.36 -24.36
N LYS A 323 1.90 0.65 -25.19
CA LYS A 323 2.95 1.12 -26.12
C LYS A 323 2.59 2.60 -26.34
N GLU A 324 3.60 3.42 -26.61
CA GLU A 324 3.60 4.35 -27.75
C GLU A 324 5.05 4.67 -28.10
#